data_AF-A0A1R3HRK4-F1
#
_entry.id   AF-A0A1R3HRK4-F1
#
_cell.length_a   1.000
_cell.length_b   1.000
_cell.length_c   1.000
_cell.angle_alpha   90.00
_cell.angle_beta   90.00
_cell.angle_gamma   90.00
#
_symmetry.space_group_name_H-M   'P 1'
#
loop_
_entity.id
_entity.type
_entity.pdbx_description
1 polymer ?
#
loop_
_entity_poly.entity_id
_entity_poly.type
_entity_poly.pdbx_seq_one_letter_code
_entity_poly.pdbx_strand_id
1 'polypeptide(L)'
;MATPKALKQKPRLRSPVPMMILMCITAIALLFLFSSMGSTKGFSFSSLQTHLKRRKNSRQHSLHDKYLYWGDRIDCPGKHCDSCEGLGHQESSLRCALEEAIFLNRTFVMPSRMCINPIHNSKGILHNLANTTAEERWAASSCAMDSLYDIDLISETVPVILDNSDVWHLILSTSMKLGARGVAHVEGLARVDLKEDSRYSNLLLINRTASPLSWFMECKDRNNRSAVLLPYSFLPSVAAEKLRNAADQVL
;
A
#
# COMPACT_ATOMS: atom_id res chain seq x y z
N MET A 1 -56.41 -75.24 58.56
CA MET A 1 -55.46 -74.19 58.98
C MET A 1 -54.48 -73.98 57.84
N ALA A 2 -54.56 -72.83 57.17
CA ALA A 2 -53.70 -72.47 56.04
C ALA A 2 -53.06 -71.11 56.35
N THR A 3 -51.74 -71.08 56.42
CA THR A 3 -50.93 -69.87 56.60
C THR A 3 -50.54 -69.29 55.24
N PRO A 4 -50.84 -68.01 54.90
CA PRO A 4 -50.26 -67.37 53.74
C PRO A 4 -48.91 -66.72 54.05
N LYS A 5 -47.99 -66.91 53.10
CA LYS A 5 -46.59 -66.49 53.07
C LYS A 5 -46.41 -64.97 53.04
N ALA A 6 -45.42 -64.47 53.80
CA ALA A 6 -44.92 -63.11 53.71
C ALA A 6 -44.19 -62.87 52.37
N LEU A 7 -44.60 -61.82 51.64
CA LEU A 7 -43.94 -61.36 50.42
C LEU A 7 -42.94 -60.25 50.75
N LYS A 8 -41.66 -60.50 50.47
CA LYS A 8 -40.53 -59.56 50.56
C LYS A 8 -40.72 -58.38 49.59
N GLN A 9 -40.60 -57.15 50.08
CA GLN A 9 -40.48 -55.94 49.24
C GLN A 9 -39.05 -55.83 48.66
N LYS A 10 -38.95 -55.55 47.35
CA LYS A 10 -37.72 -55.22 46.61
C LYS A 10 -37.34 -53.74 46.82
N PRO A 11 -36.04 -53.38 46.82
CA PRO A 11 -35.58 -51.99 46.95
C PRO A 11 -35.77 -51.18 45.66
N ARG A 12 -36.18 -49.91 45.80
CA ARG A 12 -36.33 -48.93 44.70
C ARG A 12 -34.96 -48.37 44.30
N LEU A 13 -34.58 -48.54 43.04
CA LEU A 13 -33.39 -47.97 42.41
C LEU A 13 -33.62 -46.47 42.13
N ARG A 14 -32.84 -45.56 42.74
CA ARG A 14 -32.94 -44.11 42.50
C ARG A 14 -32.35 -43.77 41.12
N SER A 15 -33.16 -43.11 40.29
CA SER A 15 -32.81 -42.67 38.93
C SER A 15 -31.65 -41.65 38.95
N PRO A 16 -30.65 -41.75 38.04
CA PRO A 16 -29.45 -40.91 38.02
C PRO A 16 -29.64 -39.55 37.34
N VAL A 17 -30.85 -39.25 36.84
CA VAL A 17 -31.17 -38.03 36.08
C VAL A 17 -30.83 -36.71 36.82
N PRO A 18 -31.12 -36.52 38.12
CA PRO A 18 -30.80 -35.25 38.78
C PRO A 18 -29.29 -35.03 38.99
N MET A 19 -28.50 -36.10 39.09
CA MET A 19 -27.04 -36.02 39.20
C MET A 19 -26.40 -35.56 37.88
N MET A 20 -26.90 -36.04 36.75
CA MET A 20 -26.41 -35.61 35.43
C MET A 20 -26.68 -34.13 35.18
N ILE A 21 -27.87 -33.63 35.55
CA ILE A 21 -28.22 -32.22 35.35
C ILE A 21 -27.30 -31.30 36.17
N LEU A 22 -27.02 -31.67 37.43
CA LEU A 22 -26.11 -30.91 38.28
C LEU A 22 -24.69 -30.87 37.70
N MET A 23 -24.20 -32.00 37.18
CA MET A 23 -22.89 -32.09 36.53
C MET A 23 -22.79 -31.19 35.28
N CYS A 24 -23.85 -31.14 34.46
CA CYS A 24 -23.89 -30.26 33.29
C CYS A 24 -23.85 -28.78 33.68
N ILE A 25 -24.60 -28.37 34.71
CA ILE A 25 -24.61 -26.98 35.20
C ILE A 25 -23.22 -26.60 35.72
N THR A 26 -22.57 -27.49 36.48
CA THR A 26 -21.20 -27.24 36.96
C THR A 26 -20.17 -27.15 35.84
N ALA A 27 -20.30 -27.99 34.79
CA ALA A 27 -19.40 -27.95 33.64
C ALA A 27 -19.54 -26.64 32.85
N ILE A 28 -20.77 -26.17 32.65
CA ILE A 28 -21.05 -24.89 31.97
C ILE A 28 -20.48 -23.72 32.79
N ALA A 29 -20.68 -23.71 34.12
CA ALA A 29 -20.13 -22.68 34.99
C ALA A 29 -18.60 -22.64 34.96
N LEU A 30 -17.94 -23.81 34.97
CA LEU A 30 -16.49 -23.90 34.83
C LEU A 30 -16.00 -23.41 33.46
N LEU A 31 -16.70 -23.74 32.37
CA LEU A 31 -16.37 -23.24 31.03
C LEU A 31 -16.47 -21.71 30.95
N PHE A 32 -17.46 -21.09 31.59
CA PHE A 32 -17.58 -19.62 31.68
C PHE A 32 -16.45 -19.00 32.50
N LEU A 33 -16.04 -19.63 33.61
CA LEU A 33 -14.91 -19.18 34.40
C LEU A 33 -13.58 -19.28 33.61
N PHE A 34 -13.32 -20.40 32.93
CA PHE A 34 -12.12 -20.58 32.12
C PHE A 34 -12.07 -19.66 30.89
N SER A 35 -13.21 -19.35 30.27
CA SER A 35 -13.27 -18.39 29.16
C SER A 35 -13.08 -16.94 29.63
N SER A 36 -13.46 -16.60 30.87
CA SER A 36 -13.13 -15.31 31.48
C SER A 36 -11.64 -15.15 31.83
N MET A 37 -10.94 -16.25 32.15
CA MET A 37 -9.48 -16.24 32.40
C MET A 37 -8.64 -16.13 31.12
N GLY A 38 -9.20 -16.42 29.94
CA GLY A 38 -8.61 -16.11 28.63
C GLY A 38 -8.87 -14.68 28.16
N SER A 39 -9.68 -13.91 28.90
CA SER A 39 -10.13 -12.56 28.56
C SER A 39 -9.77 -11.55 29.65
N THR A 40 -8.52 -11.59 30.11
CA THR A 40 -7.87 -10.43 30.75
C THR A 40 -6.77 -9.93 29.83
N LYS A 41 -7.14 -9.35 28.68
CA LYS A 41 -6.28 -8.37 28.02
C LYS A 41 -6.49 -7.05 28.72
N GLY A 42 -5.47 -6.66 29.47
CA GLY A 42 -5.46 -5.50 30.32
C GLY A 42 -5.91 -4.22 29.63
N PHE A 43 -6.61 -3.39 30.38
CA PHE A 43 -6.56 -1.95 30.20
C PHE A 43 -5.10 -1.51 30.38
N SER A 44 -4.39 -1.31 29.28
CA SER A 44 -3.05 -0.72 29.25
C SER A 44 -2.82 -0.07 27.89
N PHE A 45 -2.91 1.26 27.87
CA PHE A 45 -2.22 2.19 26.97
C PHE A 45 -1.70 1.61 25.63
N SER A 46 -2.60 1.17 24.76
CA SER A 46 -2.24 0.64 23.44
C SER A 46 -1.94 1.72 22.41
N SER A 47 -2.31 3.00 22.64
CA SER A 47 -2.06 4.07 21.66
C SER A 47 -0.60 4.54 21.61
N LEU A 48 0.21 4.29 22.65
CA LEU A 48 1.63 4.66 22.66
C LEU A 48 2.53 3.57 22.07
N GLN A 49 2.08 2.30 22.13
CA GLN A 49 2.90 1.15 21.79
C GLN A 49 2.82 0.74 20.31
N THR A 50 1.78 1.17 19.60
CA THR A 50 1.71 1.08 18.12
C THR A 50 2.69 2.05 17.45
N HIS A 51 2.93 3.22 18.05
CA HIS A 51 3.87 4.21 17.52
C HIS A 51 5.35 3.79 17.67
N LEU A 52 5.70 3.01 18.70
CA LEU A 52 7.08 2.60 18.99
C LEU A 52 7.49 1.27 18.34
N LYS A 53 6.54 0.49 17.80
CA LYS A 53 6.82 -0.83 17.18
C LYS A 53 6.94 -0.79 15.65
N ARG A 54 6.62 0.31 14.97
CA ARG A 54 7.04 0.53 13.58
C ARG A 54 8.51 0.94 13.59
N ARG A 55 9.40 -0.01 13.94
CA ARG A 55 10.79 0.06 13.50
C ARG A 55 10.70 0.11 11.99
N LYS A 56 10.84 1.31 11.43
CA LYS A 56 10.97 1.55 9.99
C LYS A 56 12.07 0.61 9.53
N ASN A 57 11.72 -0.46 8.82
CA ASN A 57 12.67 -1.17 7.99
C ASN A 57 13.01 -0.20 6.87
N SER A 58 13.91 0.75 7.12
CA SER A 58 14.61 1.38 6.02
C SER A 58 15.37 0.24 5.38
N ARG A 59 14.83 -0.29 4.27
CA ARG A 59 15.56 -1.21 3.41
C ARG A 59 16.94 -0.59 3.22
N GLN A 60 17.99 -1.25 3.72
CA GLN A 60 19.33 -0.73 3.58
C GLN A 60 19.63 -0.74 2.09
N HIS A 61 19.60 0.45 1.49
CA HIS A 61 19.87 0.61 0.08
C HIS A 61 21.32 0.21 -0.18
N SER A 62 21.47 -0.78 -1.04
CA SER A 62 22.77 -1.35 -1.40
C SER A 62 23.36 -0.59 -2.59
N LEU A 63 24.68 -0.58 -2.71
CA LEU A 63 25.36 -0.10 -3.92
C LEU A 63 25.01 -0.91 -5.18
N HIS A 64 24.34 -2.06 -5.02
CA HIS A 64 23.79 -2.86 -6.11
C HIS A 64 22.38 -2.44 -6.53
N ASP A 65 21.70 -1.61 -5.74
CA ASP A 65 20.36 -1.14 -6.09
C ASP A 65 20.44 -0.21 -7.29
N LYS A 66 19.56 -0.45 -8.25
CA LYS A 66 19.40 0.32 -9.47
C LYS A 66 18.09 1.07 -9.40
N TYR A 67 18.05 2.29 -9.93
CA TYR A 67 16.94 3.22 -9.76
C TYR A 67 16.31 3.57 -11.10
N LEU A 68 14.99 3.78 -11.07
CA LEU A 68 14.18 4.28 -12.18
C LEU A 68 13.47 5.55 -11.71
N TYR A 69 13.71 6.66 -12.40
CA TYR A 69 13.07 7.94 -12.11
C TYR A 69 12.31 8.44 -13.33
N TRP A 70 11.09 8.93 -13.09
CA TRP A 70 10.13 9.33 -14.13
C TRP A 70 9.80 10.83 -14.12
N GLY A 71 10.48 11.60 -13.27
CA GLY A 71 10.15 12.99 -13.01
C GLY A 71 9.41 13.18 -11.68
N ASP A 72 9.18 14.44 -11.34
CA ASP A 72 8.56 14.92 -10.11
C ASP A 72 7.02 14.93 -10.17
N ARG A 73 6.45 14.55 -11.33
CA ARG A 73 5.01 14.52 -11.59
C ARG A 73 4.62 13.24 -12.32
N ILE A 74 3.70 12.48 -11.72
CA ILE A 74 3.36 11.14 -12.21
C ILE A 74 2.46 11.12 -13.45
N ASP A 75 1.70 12.18 -13.68
CA ASP A 75 0.84 12.37 -14.84
C ASP A 75 1.49 13.20 -15.94
N CYS A 76 2.69 13.73 -15.69
CA CYS A 76 3.28 14.76 -16.54
C CYS A 76 4.64 14.35 -17.11
N PRO A 77 4.66 13.56 -18.18
CA PRO A 77 5.90 12.99 -18.71
C PRO A 77 6.71 13.89 -19.66
N GLY A 78 6.31 15.12 -19.97
CA GLY A 78 6.85 15.86 -21.12
C GLY A 78 6.95 17.39 -20.96
N LYS A 79 7.19 18.10 -22.07
CA LYS A 79 7.47 19.56 -22.09
C LYS A 79 6.25 20.48 -21.88
N HIS A 80 5.04 19.95 -21.90
CA HIS A 80 3.80 20.72 -21.75
C HIS A 80 3.08 20.30 -20.47
N CYS A 81 3.63 20.74 -19.34
CA CYS A 81 3.24 20.32 -17.99
C CYS A 81 2.62 21.45 -17.17
N ASP A 82 1.79 22.24 -17.82
CA ASP A 82 1.20 23.44 -17.21
C ASP A 82 0.02 23.09 -16.28
N SER A 83 -0.55 21.89 -16.41
CA SER A 83 -1.67 21.38 -15.58
C SER A 83 -1.53 19.89 -15.23
N CYS A 84 -2.05 19.48 -14.08
CA CYS A 84 -2.27 18.05 -13.78
C CYS A 84 -3.50 17.51 -14.52
N GLU A 85 -3.58 16.19 -14.54
CA GLU A 85 -4.70 15.39 -15.00
C GLU A 85 -5.54 14.86 -13.82
N GLY A 86 -6.71 14.30 -14.12
CA GLY A 86 -7.58 13.73 -13.08
C GLY A 86 -6.95 12.56 -12.32
N LEU A 87 -7.43 12.29 -11.09
CA LEU A 87 -6.87 11.27 -10.21
C LEU A 87 -6.77 9.88 -10.86
N GLY A 88 -7.79 9.45 -11.61
CA GLY A 88 -7.75 8.15 -12.31
C GLY A 88 -6.65 8.04 -13.38
N HIS A 89 -6.28 9.16 -14.01
CA HIS A 89 -5.14 9.22 -14.92
C HIS A 89 -3.83 9.13 -14.14
N GLN A 90 -3.68 9.94 -13.09
CA GLN A 90 -2.52 9.89 -12.19
C GLN A 90 -2.28 8.50 -11.60
N GLU A 91 -3.32 7.82 -11.11
CA GLU A 91 -3.23 6.46 -10.58
C GLU A 91 -2.86 5.43 -11.66
N SER A 92 -3.39 5.58 -12.86
CA SER A 92 -3.05 4.69 -13.99
C SER A 92 -1.58 4.84 -14.38
N SER A 93 -1.07 6.09 -14.38
CA SER A 93 0.33 6.39 -14.64
C SER A 93 1.24 5.90 -13.51
N LEU A 94 0.84 6.07 -12.24
CA LEU A 94 1.58 5.56 -11.09
C LEU A 94 1.71 4.04 -11.13
N ARG A 95 0.61 3.34 -11.41
CA ARG A 95 0.64 1.88 -11.55
C ARG A 95 1.59 1.46 -12.66
N CYS A 96 1.54 2.12 -13.82
CA CYS A 96 2.47 1.85 -14.92
C CYS A 96 3.94 2.05 -14.49
N ALA A 97 4.25 3.09 -13.72
CA ALA A 97 5.58 3.32 -13.18
C ALA A 97 6.10 2.17 -12.33
N LEU A 98 5.23 1.71 -11.42
CA LEU A 98 5.53 0.60 -10.54
C LEU A 98 5.73 -0.70 -11.35
N GLU A 99 4.90 -0.95 -12.36
CA GLU A 99 5.06 -2.12 -13.24
C GLU A 99 6.35 -2.09 -14.04
N GLU A 100 6.76 -0.93 -14.57
CA GLU A 100 8.04 -0.81 -15.28
C GLU A 100 9.22 -1.02 -14.33
N ALA A 101 9.13 -0.52 -13.09
CA ALA A 101 10.15 -0.75 -12.07
C ALA A 101 10.28 -2.24 -11.72
N ILE A 102 9.17 -2.98 -11.59
CA ILE A 102 9.17 -4.44 -11.44
C ILE A 102 9.84 -5.09 -12.66
N PHE A 103 9.43 -4.69 -13.87
CA PHE A 103 9.94 -5.28 -15.11
C PHE A 103 11.46 -5.12 -15.26
N LEU A 104 11.98 -3.94 -14.92
CA LEU A 104 13.39 -3.59 -14.96
C LEU A 104 14.18 -4.07 -13.73
N ASN A 105 13.51 -4.60 -12.70
CA ASN A 105 14.07 -4.95 -11.41
C ASN A 105 14.85 -3.78 -10.77
N ARG A 106 14.17 -2.63 -10.66
CA ARG A 106 14.72 -1.37 -10.15
C ARG A 106 13.87 -0.83 -8.99
N THR A 107 14.50 -0.06 -8.12
CA THR A 107 13.78 0.77 -7.15
C THR A 107 13.17 1.97 -7.87
N PHE A 108 11.87 2.14 -7.73
CA PHE A 108 11.18 3.29 -8.30
C PHE A 108 11.39 4.52 -7.41
N VAL A 109 11.85 5.61 -8.03
CA VAL A 109 11.90 6.93 -7.40
C VAL A 109 10.57 7.61 -7.68
N MET A 110 9.67 7.49 -6.71
CA MET A 110 8.29 7.96 -6.78
C MET A 110 8.21 9.46 -6.47
N PRO A 111 7.38 10.21 -7.20
CA PRO A 111 7.07 11.59 -6.86
C PRO A 111 6.60 11.73 -5.41
N SER A 112 7.14 12.70 -4.68
CA SER A 112 6.72 12.98 -3.30
C SER A 112 5.34 13.62 -3.21
N ARG A 113 4.76 14.03 -4.34
CA ARG A 113 3.45 14.68 -4.40
C ARG A 113 2.61 14.17 -5.57
N MET A 114 1.29 14.20 -5.39
CA MET A 114 0.31 13.89 -6.42
C MET A 114 -0.79 14.95 -6.39
N CYS A 115 -1.26 15.38 -7.56
CA CYS A 115 -2.29 16.41 -7.68
C CYS A 115 -3.67 15.85 -7.29
N ILE A 116 -4.40 16.60 -6.49
CA ILE A 116 -5.78 16.32 -6.06
C ILE A 116 -6.70 17.52 -6.34
N ASN A 117 -6.34 18.34 -7.34
CA ASN A 117 -7.01 19.60 -7.61
C ASN A 117 -8.52 19.37 -7.83
N PRO A 118 -9.41 20.06 -7.08
CA PRO A 118 -10.86 19.94 -7.24
C PRO A 118 -11.35 20.28 -8.64
N ILE A 119 -10.57 21.02 -9.45
CA ILE A 119 -10.90 21.30 -10.85
C ILE A 119 -11.16 20.03 -11.66
N HIS A 120 -10.52 18.92 -11.31
CA HIS A 120 -10.73 17.62 -11.95
C HIS A 120 -12.08 16.97 -11.60
N ASN A 121 -12.78 17.47 -10.57
CA ASN A 121 -14.05 16.92 -10.08
C ASN A 121 -15.29 17.73 -10.49
N SER A 122 -15.10 18.87 -11.17
CA SER A 122 -16.10 19.80 -11.75
C SER A 122 -17.58 19.66 -11.33
N LYS A 123 -17.81 19.67 -10.00
CA LYS A 123 -19.02 20.18 -9.33
C LYS A 123 -18.68 21.22 -8.24
N GLY A 124 -17.41 21.57 -8.06
CA GLY A 124 -16.95 22.53 -7.05
C GLY A 124 -16.82 23.93 -7.63
N ILE A 125 -17.53 24.88 -7.03
CA ILE A 125 -17.55 26.32 -7.33
C ILE A 125 -16.11 26.86 -7.31
N LEU A 126 -15.59 27.28 -8.46
CA LEU A 126 -14.22 27.78 -8.61
C LEU A 126 -14.17 29.28 -8.26
N HIS A 127 -13.71 29.60 -7.04
CA HIS A 127 -13.21 30.94 -6.75
C HIS A 127 -11.81 31.05 -7.36
N ASN A 128 -11.72 31.76 -8.49
CA ASN A 128 -10.45 32.14 -9.10
C ASN A 128 -9.67 33.06 -8.15
N LEU A 129 -8.72 32.49 -7.39
CA LEU A 129 -7.67 33.25 -6.74
C LEU A 129 -6.62 33.63 -7.80
N ALA A 130 -6.94 34.68 -8.55
CA ALA A 130 -5.99 35.34 -9.44
C ALA A 130 -4.97 36.10 -8.56
N ASN A 131 -3.80 35.50 -8.34
CA ASN A 131 -2.49 36.15 -8.05
C ASN A 131 -1.39 35.20 -7.52
N THR A 132 -1.57 33.88 -7.50
CA THR A 132 -0.51 32.93 -7.11
C THR A 132 0.38 32.52 -8.29
N THR A 133 1.59 32.04 -8.04
CA THR A 133 2.48 31.45 -9.07
C THR A 133 2.01 30.05 -9.48
N ALA A 134 2.58 29.48 -10.57
CA ALA A 134 2.22 28.13 -11.02
C ALA A 134 2.61 27.06 -9.98
N GLU A 135 3.77 27.22 -9.36
CA GLU A 135 4.29 26.36 -8.29
C GLU A 135 3.44 26.44 -7.03
N GLU A 136 2.99 27.64 -6.64
CA GLU A 136 2.09 27.83 -5.49
C GLU A 136 0.71 27.21 -5.73
N ARG A 137 0.17 27.33 -6.95
CA ARG A 137 -1.07 26.62 -7.33
C ARG A 137 -0.90 25.12 -7.22
N TRP A 138 0.20 24.57 -7.74
CA TRP A 138 0.50 23.14 -7.67
C TRP A 138 0.64 22.66 -6.22
N ALA A 139 1.36 23.41 -5.38
CA ALA A 139 1.54 23.08 -3.97
C ALA A 139 0.20 23.03 -3.22
N ALA A 140 -0.69 24.00 -3.45
CA ALA A 140 -2.02 24.05 -2.86
C ALA A 140 -2.98 22.96 -3.40
N SER A 141 -2.72 22.46 -4.60
CA SER A 141 -3.58 21.48 -5.27
C SER A 141 -3.01 20.07 -5.31
N SER A 142 -2.00 19.78 -4.48
CA SER A 142 -1.38 18.46 -4.39
C SER A 142 -1.30 17.97 -2.95
N CYS A 143 -1.29 16.66 -2.78
CA CYS A 143 -1.02 16.00 -1.51
C CYS A 143 0.36 15.35 -1.53
N ALA A 144 0.96 15.23 -0.36
CA ALA A 144 2.14 14.40 -0.19
C ALA A 144 1.77 12.93 -0.45
N MET A 145 2.65 12.21 -1.14
CA MET A 145 2.38 10.84 -1.58
C MET A 145 2.19 9.89 -0.38
N ASP A 146 2.93 10.12 0.70
CA ASP A 146 2.81 9.40 1.97
C ASP A 146 1.52 9.71 2.76
N SER A 147 0.79 10.76 2.36
CA SER A 147 -0.54 11.06 2.88
C SER A 147 -1.65 10.36 2.09
N LEU A 148 -1.36 9.95 0.85
CA LEU A 148 -2.30 9.26 -0.05
C LEU A 148 -2.11 7.74 -0.01
N TYR A 149 -0.86 7.27 0.05
CA TYR A 149 -0.50 5.86 0.03
C TYR A 149 0.46 5.50 1.15
N ASP A 150 0.39 4.26 1.60
CA ASP A 150 1.33 3.70 2.57
C ASP A 150 2.57 3.21 1.83
N ILE A 151 3.61 4.03 1.81
CA ILE A 151 4.84 3.79 1.04
C ILE A 151 5.54 2.49 1.47
N ASP A 152 5.46 2.15 2.76
CA ASP A 152 6.02 0.89 3.27
C ASP A 152 5.26 -0.31 2.69
N LEU A 153 3.93 -0.24 2.63
CA LEU A 153 3.08 -1.30 2.09
C LEU A 153 3.26 -1.45 0.56
N ILE A 154 3.44 -0.34 -0.17
CA ILE A 154 3.87 -0.40 -1.58
C ILE A 154 5.21 -1.12 -1.69
N SER A 155 6.16 -0.79 -0.81
CA SER A 155 7.52 -1.33 -0.79
C SER A 155 7.61 -2.82 -0.50
N GLU A 156 6.55 -3.45 0.02
CA GLU A 156 6.42 -4.90 0.11
C GLU A 156 6.27 -5.58 -1.26
N THR A 157 5.73 -4.85 -2.25
CA THR A 157 5.51 -5.36 -3.62
C THR A 157 6.53 -4.81 -4.61
N VAL A 158 6.78 -3.49 -4.57
CA VAL A 158 7.68 -2.80 -5.50
C VAL A 158 8.61 -1.91 -4.69
N PRO A 159 9.95 -2.06 -4.77
CA PRO A 159 10.85 -1.19 -4.02
C PRO A 159 10.66 0.27 -4.43
N VAL A 160 10.34 1.14 -3.46
CA VAL A 160 10.08 2.56 -3.71
C VAL A 160 10.87 3.44 -2.75
N ILE A 161 11.33 4.58 -3.25
CA ILE A 161 11.74 5.74 -2.44
C ILE A 161 11.02 6.99 -2.96
N LEU A 162 10.86 8.00 -2.11
CA LEU A 162 10.34 9.30 -2.55
C LEU A 162 11.47 10.19 -3.08
N ASP A 163 11.16 11.03 -4.07
CA ASP A 163 12.06 12.00 -4.69
C ASP A 163 12.45 13.20 -3.79
N ASN A 164 11.94 13.25 -2.55
CA ASN A 164 12.32 14.21 -1.52
C ASN A 164 13.09 13.55 -0.35
N SER A 165 13.50 12.30 -0.50
CA SER A 165 14.23 11.57 0.54
C SER A 165 15.74 11.86 0.51
N ASP A 166 16.40 11.78 1.67
CA ASP A 166 17.88 11.88 1.76
C ASP A 166 18.59 10.83 0.89
N VAL A 167 17.97 9.65 0.76
CA VAL A 167 18.45 8.56 -0.10
C VAL A 167 18.48 9.01 -1.56
N TRP A 168 17.42 9.67 -2.05
CA TRP A 168 17.39 10.20 -3.41
C TRP A 168 18.50 11.24 -3.66
N HIS A 169 18.70 12.17 -2.72
CA HIS A 169 19.79 13.15 -2.83
C HIS A 169 21.17 12.47 -2.93
N LEU A 170 21.41 11.41 -2.16
CA LEU A 170 22.63 10.63 -2.23
C LEU A 170 22.78 9.94 -3.60
N ILE A 171 21.73 9.29 -4.12
CA ILE A 171 21.74 8.62 -5.42
C ILE A 171 22.04 9.61 -6.54
N LEU A 172 21.36 10.76 -6.55
CA LEU A 172 21.56 11.79 -7.56
C LEU A 172 22.99 12.33 -7.53
N SER A 173 23.53 12.60 -6.34
CA SER A 173 24.92 13.04 -6.21
C SER A 173 25.92 11.99 -6.68
N THR A 174 25.63 10.70 -6.44
CA THR A 174 26.47 9.57 -6.83
C THR A 174 26.41 9.34 -8.34
N SER A 175 25.22 9.41 -8.94
CA SER A 175 25.02 9.24 -10.37
C SER A 175 25.71 10.34 -11.16
N MET A 176 25.66 11.59 -10.68
CA MET A 176 26.40 12.72 -11.27
C MET A 176 27.91 12.51 -11.21
N LYS A 177 28.45 12.02 -10.08
CA LYS A 177 29.89 11.69 -9.96
C LYS A 177 30.34 10.60 -10.92
N LEU A 178 29.47 9.64 -11.22
CA LEU A 178 29.74 8.54 -12.14
C LEU A 178 29.56 8.94 -13.63
N GLY A 179 28.96 10.10 -13.91
CA GLY A 179 28.74 10.63 -15.25
C GLY A 179 27.94 9.66 -16.14
N ALA A 180 28.39 9.46 -17.38
CA ALA A 180 27.74 8.57 -18.35
C ALA A 180 27.66 7.09 -17.91
N ARG A 181 28.40 6.68 -16.89
CA ARG A 181 28.31 5.33 -16.29
C ARG A 181 27.31 5.25 -15.14
N GLY A 182 26.86 6.39 -14.62
CA GLY A 182 25.95 6.47 -13.48
C GLY A 182 24.50 6.76 -13.88
N VAL A 183 24.30 7.59 -14.90
CA VAL A 183 22.97 8.03 -15.30
C VAL A 183 22.84 8.11 -16.81
N ALA A 184 21.66 7.74 -17.32
CA ALA A 184 21.22 8.09 -18.66
C ALA A 184 19.85 8.75 -18.59
N HIS A 185 19.69 9.81 -19.37
CA HIS A 185 18.40 10.35 -19.73
C HIS A 185 17.90 9.64 -20.99
N VAL A 186 16.70 9.07 -20.93
CA VAL A 186 16.14 8.27 -22.03
C VAL A 186 14.73 8.75 -22.36
N GLU A 187 14.44 8.88 -23.66
CA GLU A 187 13.15 9.31 -24.20
C GLU A 187 12.77 8.35 -25.33
N GLY A 188 11.52 7.86 -25.33
CA GLY A 188 10.97 7.04 -26.43
C GLY A 188 11.57 5.63 -26.61
N LEU A 189 12.39 5.13 -25.68
CA LEU A 189 12.91 3.75 -25.72
C LEU A 189 11.91 2.76 -25.15
N ALA A 190 11.84 1.53 -25.66
CA ALA A 190 10.97 0.51 -25.06
C ALA A 190 11.58 -0.02 -23.75
N ARG A 191 10.73 -0.43 -22.80
CA ARG A 191 11.18 -1.04 -21.54
C ARG A 191 12.07 -2.29 -21.75
N VAL A 192 11.88 -3.01 -22.85
CA VAL A 192 12.70 -4.18 -23.23
C VAL A 192 14.12 -3.75 -23.54
N ASP A 193 14.29 -2.68 -24.33
CA ASP A 193 15.62 -2.14 -24.65
C ASP A 193 16.35 -1.66 -23.39
N LEU A 194 15.63 -1.01 -22.46
CA LEU A 194 16.19 -0.60 -21.17
C LEU A 194 16.66 -1.77 -20.30
N LYS A 195 16.06 -2.95 -20.48
CA LYS A 195 16.39 -4.17 -19.74
C LYS A 195 17.55 -4.93 -20.35
N GLU A 196 17.57 -5.05 -21.68
CA GLU A 196 18.48 -5.93 -22.41
C GLU A 196 19.78 -5.23 -22.83
N ASP A 197 19.72 -3.94 -23.14
CA ASP A 197 20.89 -3.19 -23.58
C ASP A 197 21.80 -2.84 -22.39
N SER A 198 23.03 -3.36 -22.43
CA SER A 198 24.08 -3.12 -21.43
C SER A 198 24.40 -1.64 -21.19
N ARG A 199 24.11 -0.75 -22.16
CA ARG A 199 24.25 0.70 -22.04
C ARG A 199 23.33 1.29 -20.97
N TYR A 200 22.17 0.67 -20.74
CA TYR A 200 21.16 1.15 -19.78
C TYR A 200 21.00 0.21 -18.59
N SER A 201 21.00 -1.11 -18.83
CA SER A 201 20.65 -2.12 -17.83
C SER A 201 21.59 -2.11 -16.62
N ASN A 202 22.84 -1.66 -16.79
CA ASN A 202 23.84 -1.56 -15.72
C ASN A 202 23.96 -0.20 -15.05
N LEU A 203 23.25 0.83 -15.54
CA LEU A 203 23.31 2.15 -14.95
C LEU A 203 22.67 2.18 -13.56
N LEU A 204 23.27 2.96 -12.66
CA LEU A 204 22.71 3.24 -11.35
C LEU A 204 21.33 3.89 -11.47
N LEU A 205 21.19 4.89 -12.36
CA LEU A 205 19.96 5.65 -12.55
C LEU A 205 19.55 5.67 -14.02
N ILE A 206 18.31 5.24 -14.29
CA ILE A 206 17.63 5.55 -15.54
C ILE A 206 16.67 6.71 -15.26
N ASN A 207 16.95 7.87 -15.86
CA ASN A 207 16.07 9.02 -15.86
C ASN A 207 15.22 8.97 -17.14
N ARG A 208 14.00 8.46 -17.02
CA ARG A 208 13.12 8.22 -18.17
C ARG A 208 12.16 9.39 -18.32
N THR A 209 12.03 9.86 -19.55
CA THR A 209 10.96 10.74 -20.02
C THR A 209 9.96 9.87 -20.77
N ALA A 210 8.66 9.99 -20.50
CA ALA A 210 7.70 9.19 -21.24
C ALA A 210 7.41 9.78 -22.61
N SER A 211 6.71 8.97 -23.41
CA SER A 211 5.93 9.47 -24.52
C SER A 211 5.08 10.70 -24.14
N PRO A 212 5.02 11.72 -25.03
CA PRO A 212 4.15 12.89 -24.87
C PRO A 212 2.66 12.56 -24.65
N LEU A 213 2.22 11.33 -24.92
CA LEU A 213 0.83 10.92 -24.84
C LEU A 213 0.37 10.49 -23.44
N SER A 214 1.30 10.25 -22.49
CA SER A 214 1.13 9.86 -21.07
C SER A 214 1.98 8.63 -20.72
N TRP A 215 2.37 8.53 -19.44
CA TRP A 215 3.08 7.36 -18.90
C TRP A 215 2.27 6.07 -19.06
N PHE A 216 0.98 6.07 -18.72
CA PHE A 216 0.19 4.83 -18.73
C PHE A 216 0.08 4.19 -20.12
N MET A 217 0.29 4.94 -21.21
CA MET A 217 0.32 4.40 -22.57
C MET A 217 1.57 3.56 -22.85
N GLU A 218 2.67 3.75 -22.12
CA GLU A 218 3.90 2.95 -22.24
C GLU A 218 3.73 1.52 -21.70
N CYS A 219 2.95 1.35 -20.61
CA CYS A 219 2.74 0.03 -20.01
C CYS A 219 1.44 -0.65 -20.47
N LYS A 220 0.46 0.12 -20.93
CA LYS A 220 -0.86 -0.42 -21.30
C LYS A 220 -0.89 -0.84 -22.76
N ASP A 221 -0.51 -2.09 -23.03
CA ASP A 221 -1.02 -2.76 -24.22
C ASP A 221 -2.54 -2.97 -24.04
N ARG A 222 -3.34 -2.10 -24.68
CA ARG A 222 -4.80 -2.12 -24.57
C ARG A 222 -5.41 -3.45 -25.02
N ASN A 223 -4.68 -4.23 -25.81
CA ASN A 223 -5.15 -5.49 -26.38
C ASN A 223 -4.69 -6.71 -25.57
N ASN A 224 -3.76 -6.56 -24.63
CA ASN A 224 -3.20 -7.66 -23.86
C ASN A 224 -3.32 -7.42 -22.34
N ARG A 225 -4.53 -7.67 -21.80
CA ARG A 225 -4.81 -7.51 -20.36
C ARG A 225 -3.96 -8.43 -19.47
N SER A 226 -3.38 -9.49 -20.02
CA SER A 226 -2.50 -10.44 -19.32
C SER A 226 -1.09 -9.88 -19.07
N ALA A 227 -0.73 -8.76 -19.70
CA ALA A 227 0.57 -8.10 -19.53
C ALA A 227 0.64 -7.16 -18.30
N VAL A 228 -0.48 -7.00 -17.58
CA VAL A 228 -0.59 -6.17 -16.38
C VAL A 228 -0.04 -6.93 -15.17
N LEU A 229 1.01 -6.39 -14.53
CA LEU A 229 1.70 -7.01 -13.39
C LEU A 229 1.00 -6.67 -12.07
N LEU A 230 0.44 -5.46 -11.95
CA LEU A 230 -0.23 -5.00 -10.74
C LEU A 230 -1.75 -4.90 -10.96
N PRO A 231 -2.58 -5.47 -10.07
CA PRO A 231 -4.02 -5.39 -10.24
C PRO A 231 -4.52 -3.95 -10.16
N TYR A 232 -5.68 -3.66 -10.77
CA TYR A 232 -6.32 -2.34 -10.68
C TYR A 232 -6.61 -1.93 -9.23
N SER A 233 -6.83 -2.90 -8.34
CA SER A 233 -7.04 -2.70 -6.91
C SER A 233 -5.76 -2.44 -6.11
N PHE A 234 -4.56 -2.53 -6.73
CA PHE A 234 -3.30 -2.38 -6.01
C PHE A 234 -3.22 -1.05 -5.25
N LEU A 235 -3.29 0.09 -5.96
CA LEU A 235 -3.22 1.41 -5.33
C LEU A 235 -4.32 1.65 -4.27
N PRO A 236 -5.60 1.31 -4.51
CA PRO A 236 -6.63 1.36 -3.47
C PRO A 236 -6.31 0.50 -2.23
N SER A 237 -5.76 -0.70 -2.41
CA SER A 237 -5.43 -1.60 -1.29
C SER A 237 -4.25 -1.12 -0.44
N VAL A 238 -3.43 -0.21 -0.98
CA VAL A 238 -2.26 0.36 -0.31
C VAL A 238 -2.42 1.85 0.00
N ALA A 239 -3.65 2.36 0.00
CA ALA A 239 -3.97 3.71 0.46
C ALA A 239 -3.42 3.97 1.87
N ALA A 240 -3.10 5.21 2.24
CA ALA A 240 -2.55 5.53 3.56
C ALA A 240 -3.44 5.02 4.69
N GLU A 241 -2.86 4.64 5.83
CA GLU A 241 -3.57 4.04 6.97
C GLU A 241 -4.80 4.85 7.39
N LYS A 242 -4.68 6.18 7.43
CA LYS A 242 -5.79 7.07 7.77
C LYS A 242 -6.96 6.97 6.80
N LEU A 243 -6.68 6.80 5.51
CA LEU A 243 -7.71 6.65 4.47
C LEU A 243 -8.38 5.29 4.55
N ARG A 244 -7.61 4.21 4.80
CA ARG A 244 -8.15 2.86 5.02
C ARG A 244 -9.08 2.84 6.24
N ASN A 245 -8.61 3.37 7.37
CA ASN A 245 -9.40 3.46 8.60
C ASN A 245 -10.68 4.30 8.43
N ALA A 246 -10.64 5.34 7.59
CA ALA A 246 -11.81 6.15 7.28
C ALA A 246 -12.79 5.38 6.38
N ALA A 247 -12.30 4.65 5.38
CA ALA A 247 -13.13 3.82 4.51
C ALA A 247 -13.86 2.71 5.31
N ASP A 248 -13.17 2.09 6.27
CA ASP A 248 -13.73 1.04 7.13
C ASP A 248 -14.87 1.52 8.06
N GLN A 249 -15.00 2.83 8.28
CA GLN A 249 -16.08 3.42 9.09
C GLN A 249 -17.34 3.71 8.28
N VAL A 250 -17.25 3.68 6.95
CA VAL A 250 -18.35 4.03 6.03
C VAL A 250 -18.94 2.79 5.35
N LEU A 251 -18.24 1.65 5.42
CA LEU A 251 -18.67 0.33 4.95
C LEU A 251 -19.38 -0.46 6.05
#